data_AF-A0A2R6JBT7-F1
#
_entry.id   AF-A0A2R6JBT7-F1
#
_cell.length_a   1.000
_cell.length_b   1.000
_cell.length_c   1.000
_cell.angle_alpha   90.00
_cell.angle_beta   90.00
_cell.angle_gamma   90.00
#
_symmetry.space_group_name_H-M   'P 1'
#
loop_
_entity.id
_entity.type
_entity.pdbx_description
1 polymer ?
#
loop_
_entity_poly.entity_id
_entity_poly.type
_entity_poly.pdbx_seq_one_letter_code
_entity_poly.pdbx_strand_id
1 'polypeptide(L)'
;MTRYLVADGWNRVVGANDEVLFVGDLAVPSEPTTVRRWLGRLRGDVTFVAGDHDDGARRSHAVDARESYRFEAGGRRFRCVHRPDDAPPDRDGWLVHGHHHDMRPEEYPFLDPDARRVNVGVELLGYEPLSVGELFDHVAAGHGLRERP
;
A
#
# COMPACT_ATOMS: atom_id res chain seq x y z
N MET A 1 -13.60 -21.31 9.78
CA MET A 1 -13.32 -20.92 8.38
C MET A 1 -12.69 -19.54 8.40
N THR A 2 -11.37 -19.43 8.29
CA THR A 2 -10.70 -18.13 8.23
C THR A 2 -10.75 -17.65 6.78
N ARG A 3 -11.54 -16.61 6.52
CA ARG A 3 -11.74 -16.01 5.20
C ARG A 3 -10.42 -15.41 4.70
N TYR A 4 -9.87 -15.92 3.59
CA TYR A 4 -8.65 -15.43 2.94
C TYR A 4 -8.93 -14.30 1.94
N LEU A 5 -9.92 -13.45 2.20
CA LEU A 5 -10.43 -12.46 1.24
C LEU A 5 -9.33 -11.59 0.62
N VAL A 6 -8.36 -11.14 1.43
CA VAL A 6 -7.25 -10.29 0.95
C VAL A 6 -6.25 -11.07 0.09
N ALA A 7 -5.89 -12.29 0.48
CA ALA A 7 -4.93 -13.09 -0.30
C ALA A 7 -5.54 -13.59 -1.62
N ASP A 8 -6.84 -13.91 -1.60
CA ASP A 8 -7.57 -14.34 -2.79
C ASP A 8 -7.77 -13.15 -3.76
N GLY A 9 -8.16 -11.97 -3.25
CA GLY A 9 -8.25 -10.73 -4.03
C GLY A 9 -6.89 -10.32 -4.62
N TRP A 10 -5.83 -10.39 -3.81
CA TRP A 10 -4.45 -10.16 -4.24
C TRP A 10 -4.05 -11.08 -5.40
N ASN A 11 -4.15 -12.39 -5.19
CA ASN A 11 -3.67 -13.38 -6.17
C ASN A 11 -4.52 -13.43 -7.44
N ARG A 12 -5.72 -12.83 -7.42
CA ARG A 12 -6.59 -12.67 -8.58
C ARG A 12 -6.05 -11.65 -9.57
N VAL A 13 -5.44 -10.56 -9.09
CA VAL A 13 -4.97 -9.44 -9.91
C VAL A 13 -3.45 -9.38 -10.04
N VAL A 14 -2.70 -10.03 -9.15
CA VAL A 14 -1.24 -10.08 -9.16
C VAL A 14 -0.73 -11.40 -9.76
N GLY A 15 0.06 -11.30 -10.82
CA GLY A 15 0.80 -12.37 -11.46
C GLY A 15 2.09 -12.75 -10.72
N ALA A 16 2.66 -13.91 -11.05
CA ALA A 16 3.85 -14.42 -10.37
C ALA A 16 5.12 -13.56 -10.60
N ASN A 17 5.15 -12.77 -11.68
CA ASN A 17 6.29 -11.93 -12.06
C ASN A 17 6.01 -10.44 -11.86
N ASP A 18 4.87 -10.08 -11.29
CA ASP A 18 4.54 -8.68 -11.04
C ASP A 18 5.33 -8.18 -9.84
N GLU A 19 5.81 -6.94 -9.92
CA GLU A 19 6.40 -6.25 -8.77
C GLU A 19 5.27 -5.61 -7.96
N VAL A 20 5.29 -5.80 -6.64
CA VAL A 20 4.28 -5.20 -5.76
C VAL A 20 4.93 -4.42 -4.65
N LEU A 21 4.44 -3.20 -4.46
CA LEU A 21 4.78 -2.37 -3.32
C LEU A 21 3.75 -2.56 -2.21
N PHE A 22 4.15 -3.16 -1.10
CA PHE A 22 3.30 -3.37 0.07
C PHE A 22 3.54 -2.26 1.10
N VAL A 23 2.50 -1.55 1.53
CA VAL A 23 2.61 -0.36 2.41
C VAL A 23 2.15 -0.66 3.84
N GLY A 24 2.79 -1.66 4.44
CA GLY A 24 2.78 -1.94 5.87
C GLY A 24 1.57 -2.69 6.42
N ASP A 25 1.71 -3.14 7.66
CA ASP A 25 0.78 -3.88 8.50
C ASP A 25 0.29 -5.21 7.86
N LEU A 26 1.22 -6.09 7.53
CA LEU A 26 0.93 -7.35 6.84
C LEU A 26 0.13 -8.34 7.71
N ALA A 27 0.49 -8.46 8.99
CA ALA A 27 -0.06 -9.48 9.85
C ALA A 27 -0.03 -9.09 11.33
N VAL A 28 -1.07 -9.49 12.05
CA VAL A 28 -1.13 -9.45 13.51
C VAL A 28 -1.40 -10.88 14.03
N PRO A 29 -0.50 -11.48 14.84
CA PRO A 29 0.79 -10.94 15.27
C PRO A 29 1.82 -10.94 14.13
N SER A 30 2.68 -9.93 14.09
CA SER A 30 3.81 -9.84 13.15
C SER A 30 5.02 -10.56 13.69
N GLU A 31 4.91 -11.88 13.81
CA GLU A 31 6.07 -12.72 14.08
C GLU A 31 6.81 -13.02 12.76
N PRO A 32 8.15 -13.13 12.75
CA PRO A 32 8.92 -13.42 11.54
C PRO A 32 8.42 -14.64 10.74
N THR A 33 7.97 -15.69 11.44
CA THR A 33 7.40 -16.90 10.84
C THR A 33 6.01 -16.67 10.26
N THR A 34 5.19 -15.84 10.91
CA THR A 34 3.87 -15.42 10.40
C THR A 34 4.03 -14.59 9.14
N VAL A 35 4.95 -13.62 9.13
CA VAL A 35 5.26 -12.79 7.96
C VAL A 35 5.73 -13.67 6.80
N ARG A 36 6.71 -14.54 7.02
CA ARG A 36 7.19 -15.51 6.00
C ARG A 36 6.05 -16.37 5.43
N ARG A 37 5.17 -16.86 6.30
CA ARG A 37 4.03 -17.69 5.89
C ARG A 37 3.06 -16.92 4.99
N TRP A 38 2.76 -15.66 5.30
CA TRP A 38 1.84 -14.85 4.50
C TRP A 38 2.46 -14.44 3.17
N LEU A 39 3.70 -13.96 3.18
CA LEU A 39 4.42 -13.61 1.95
C LEU A 39 4.53 -14.79 0.99
N GLY A 40 4.81 -16.00 1.49
CA GLY A 40 4.84 -17.21 0.66
C GLY A 40 3.51 -17.63 0.03
N ARG A 41 2.40 -16.94 0.35
CA ARG A 41 1.08 -17.17 -0.24
C ARG A 41 0.63 -16.07 -1.19
N LEU A 42 1.32 -14.93 -1.20
CA LEU A 42 1.02 -13.80 -2.08
C LEU A 42 1.86 -13.94 -3.36
N ARG A 43 1.23 -13.70 -4.51
CA ARG A 43 1.91 -13.64 -5.81
C ARG A 43 2.68 -12.33 -5.94
N GLY A 44 3.68 -12.33 -6.83
CA GLY A 44 4.51 -11.18 -7.14
C GLY A 44 5.76 -11.08 -6.27
N ASP A 45 6.68 -10.24 -6.71
CA ASP A 45 7.89 -9.86 -5.96
C ASP A 45 7.59 -8.63 -5.10
N VAL A 46 7.65 -8.80 -3.77
CA VAL A 46 7.15 -7.80 -2.82
C VAL A 46 8.28 -6.92 -2.32
N THR A 47 8.24 -5.64 -2.69
CA THR A 47 8.96 -4.57 -1.99
C THR A 47 8.13 -4.09 -0.82
N PHE A 48 8.70 -4.07 0.39
CA PHE A 48 7.94 -3.88 1.61
C PHE A 48 8.29 -2.55 2.30
N VAL A 49 7.33 -1.62 2.39
CA VAL A 49 7.42 -0.41 3.21
C VAL A 49 6.77 -0.72 4.56
N ALA A 50 7.59 -0.80 5.60
CA ALA A 50 7.17 -1.33 6.88
C ALA A 50 6.23 -0.39 7.63
N GLY A 51 5.15 -0.97 8.15
CA GLY A 51 4.20 -0.30 9.03
C GLY A 51 4.58 -0.35 10.50
N ASP A 52 3.65 0.08 11.32
CA ASP A 52 3.80 0.19 12.77
C ASP A 52 3.84 -1.17 13.43
N HIS A 53 3.09 -2.11 12.86
CA HIS A 53 2.93 -3.45 13.40
C HIS A 53 3.86 -4.46 12.73
N ASP A 54 4.86 -4.04 11.95
CA ASP A 54 5.70 -4.92 11.13
C ASP A 54 7.07 -5.29 11.72
N ASP A 55 7.16 -5.35 13.05
CA ASP A 55 8.37 -5.81 13.76
C ASP A 55 8.91 -7.14 13.23
N GLY A 56 8.01 -8.08 12.92
CA GLY A 56 8.37 -9.37 12.33
C GLY A 56 8.95 -9.23 10.94
N ALA A 57 8.41 -8.34 10.10
CA ALA A 57 8.91 -8.13 8.74
C ALA A 57 10.34 -7.59 8.78
N ARG A 58 10.60 -6.59 9.65
CA ARG A 58 11.93 -6.00 9.89
C ARG A 58 12.96 -7.03 10.36
N ARG A 59 12.53 -8.06 11.09
CA ARG A 59 13.41 -9.12 11.63
C ARG A 59 13.46 -10.37 10.76
N SER A 60 12.51 -10.56 9.83
CA SER A 60 12.31 -11.85 9.17
C SER A 60 13.39 -12.21 8.15
N HIS A 61 14.15 -11.26 7.62
CA HIS A 61 15.00 -11.42 6.43
C HIS A 61 14.28 -11.99 5.19
N ALA A 62 12.94 -12.10 5.22
CA ALA A 62 12.15 -12.64 4.13
C ALA A 62 11.79 -11.59 3.09
N VAL A 63 11.79 -10.33 3.51
CA VAL A 63 11.58 -9.13 2.69
C VAL A 63 12.61 -8.10 3.11
N ASP A 64 13.00 -7.26 2.16
CA ASP A 64 13.73 -6.03 2.43
C ASP A 64 12.74 -4.97 2.92
N ALA A 65 12.58 -4.89 4.24
CA ALA A 65 11.68 -3.95 4.89
C ALA A 65 12.30 -2.55 4.95
N ARG A 66 11.67 -1.60 4.27
CA ARG A 66 12.13 -0.21 4.12
C ARG A 66 11.22 0.74 4.89
N GLU A 67 11.75 1.90 5.28
CA GLU A 67 10.93 2.98 5.87
C GLU A 67 10.17 3.78 4.81
N SER A 68 10.70 3.86 3.60
CA SER A 68 10.03 4.50 2.48
C SER A 68 10.49 3.94 1.14
N TYR A 69 9.67 4.17 0.11
CA TYR A 69 10.00 3.84 -1.27
C TYR A 69 9.64 5.02 -2.18
N ARG A 70 10.34 5.19 -3.30
CA ARG A 70 10.09 6.25 -4.27
C ARG A 70 10.03 5.67 -5.66
N PHE A 71 9.06 6.10 -6.46
CA PHE A 71 8.93 5.73 -7.86
C PHE A 71 8.36 6.89 -8.68
N GLU A 72 8.41 6.76 -9.99
CA GLU A 72 7.83 7.72 -10.93
C GLU A 72 6.86 7.00 -11.88
N ALA A 73 5.72 7.63 -12.16
CA ALA A 73 4.75 7.14 -13.13
C ALA A 73 4.11 8.32 -13.84
N GLY A 74 4.04 8.27 -15.18
CA GLY A 74 3.43 9.33 -16.00
C GLY A 74 3.99 10.75 -15.73
N GLY A 75 5.28 10.87 -15.43
CA GLY A 75 5.92 12.16 -15.10
C GLY A 75 5.51 12.73 -13.74
N ARG A 76 4.95 11.92 -12.85
CA ARG A 76 4.66 12.25 -11.45
C ARG A 76 5.59 11.45 -10.54
N ARG A 77 6.09 12.10 -9.49
CA ARG A 77 6.90 11.46 -8.45
C ARG A 77 6.00 10.99 -7.32
N PHE A 78 6.25 9.80 -6.82
CA PHE A 78 5.52 9.20 -5.71
C PHE A 78 6.49 8.82 -4.59
N ARG A 79 6.10 9.10 -3.35
CA ARG A 79 6.78 8.64 -2.14
C ARG A 79 5.81 7.80 -1.32
N CYS A 80 6.22 6.59 -0.99
CA CYS A 80 5.46 5.67 -0.16
C CYS A 80 6.03 5.65 1.25
N VAL A 81 5.16 5.82 2.24
CA VAL A 81 5.43 5.72 3.68
C VAL A 81 4.21 5.07 4.33
N HIS A 82 4.36 4.37 5.45
CA HIS A 82 3.17 3.78 6.09
C HIS A 82 2.28 4.84 6.74
N ARG A 83 2.85 5.68 7.63
CA ARG A 83 2.13 6.80 8.23
C ARG A 83 2.34 8.07 7.40
N PRO A 84 1.27 8.76 6.98
CA PRO A 84 1.43 9.99 6.20
C PRO A 84 2.13 11.11 6.98
N ASP A 85 2.02 11.11 8.32
CA ASP A 85 2.63 12.13 9.19
C ASP A 85 4.16 12.02 9.27
N ASP A 86 4.75 10.88 8.89
CA ASP A 86 6.20 10.65 8.88
C ASP A 86 6.88 11.27 7.64
N ALA A 87 6.09 11.89 6.75
CA ALA A 87 6.57 12.50 5.54
C ALA A 87 6.32 14.01 5.51
N PRO A 88 7.36 14.86 5.34
CA PRO A 88 7.13 16.25 5.04
C PRO A 88 6.38 16.38 3.70
N PRO A 89 5.51 17.39 3.53
CA PRO A 89 4.82 17.64 2.27
C PRO A 89 5.82 17.81 1.12
N ASP A 90 5.66 17.05 0.04
CA ASP A 90 6.37 17.28 -1.22
C ASP A 90 5.46 18.09 -2.14
N ARG A 91 5.83 19.35 -2.41
CA ARG A 91 5.01 20.25 -3.24
C ARG A 91 4.95 19.82 -4.70
N ASP A 92 5.86 18.95 -5.13
CA ASP A 92 5.95 18.48 -6.51
C ASP A 92 5.78 16.94 -6.63
N GLY A 93 5.62 16.20 -5.53
CA GLY A 93 5.36 14.75 -5.49
C GLY A 93 4.07 14.33 -4.79
N TRP A 94 3.60 13.12 -5.03
CA TRP A 94 2.45 12.50 -4.37
C TRP A 94 2.89 11.61 -3.21
N LEU A 95 2.13 11.64 -2.13
CA LEU A 95 2.32 10.75 -0.99
C LEU A 95 1.39 9.54 -1.10
N VAL A 96 1.92 8.33 -1.04
CA VAL A 96 1.14 7.09 -0.97
C VAL A 96 1.31 6.51 0.43
N HIS A 97 0.21 6.22 1.12
CA HIS A 97 0.26 5.74 2.50
C HIS A 97 -0.76 4.65 2.83
N GLY A 98 -0.53 3.96 3.93
CA GLY A 98 -1.50 3.07 4.57
C GLY A 98 -1.95 3.66 5.90
N HIS A 99 -1.96 2.85 6.96
CA HIS A 99 -2.24 3.24 8.36
C HIS A 99 -3.69 3.67 8.65
N HIS A 100 -4.23 4.60 7.87
CA HIS A 100 -5.60 5.10 8.04
C HIS A 100 -6.58 4.23 7.28
N HIS A 101 -7.39 3.47 8.00
CA HIS A 101 -8.48 2.65 7.45
C HIS A 101 -9.69 3.52 7.03
N ASP A 102 -10.77 2.87 6.60
CA ASP A 102 -12.01 3.46 6.11
C ASP A 102 -12.89 4.17 7.16
N MET A 103 -12.44 4.27 8.41
CA MET A 103 -13.18 4.94 9.49
C MET A 103 -13.19 6.47 9.38
N ARG A 104 -12.24 7.05 8.63
CA ARG A 104 -12.06 8.51 8.45
C ARG A 104 -11.92 8.88 6.97
N PRO A 105 -12.85 8.48 6.09
CA PRO A 105 -12.68 8.63 4.65
C PRO A 105 -12.82 10.09 4.19
N GLU A 106 -13.36 10.97 5.03
CA GLU A 106 -13.39 12.42 4.76
C GLU A 106 -12.02 13.09 4.96
N GLU A 107 -11.12 12.46 5.72
CA GLU A 107 -9.80 13.01 6.08
C GLU A 107 -8.65 12.23 5.45
N TYR A 108 -8.83 10.93 5.26
CA TYR A 108 -7.88 10.05 4.57
C TYR A 108 -8.60 9.22 3.50
N PRO A 109 -9.20 9.89 2.49
CA PRO A 109 -9.84 9.21 1.36
C PRO A 109 -8.81 8.42 0.53
N PHE A 110 -9.28 7.54 -0.36
CA PHE A 110 -8.43 6.88 -1.35
C PHE A 110 -7.57 7.88 -2.14
N LEU A 111 -8.17 8.97 -2.64
CA LEU A 111 -7.46 10.03 -3.37
C LEU A 111 -7.84 11.41 -2.84
N ASP A 112 -6.82 12.16 -2.41
CA ASP A 112 -6.89 13.54 -1.93
C ASP A 112 -5.99 14.43 -2.81
N PRO A 113 -6.54 15.09 -3.84
CA PRO A 113 -5.74 15.91 -4.76
C PRO A 113 -5.22 17.19 -4.12
N ASP A 114 -5.94 17.75 -3.13
CA ASP A 114 -5.55 18.98 -2.44
C ASP A 114 -4.33 18.74 -1.54
N ALA A 115 -4.30 17.61 -0.83
CA ALA A 115 -3.14 17.17 -0.06
C ALA A 115 -2.09 16.41 -0.90
N ARG A 116 -2.39 16.09 -2.16
CA ARG A 116 -1.58 15.28 -3.08
C ARG A 116 -1.21 13.93 -2.47
N ARG A 117 -2.24 13.26 -1.95
CA ARG A 117 -2.12 12.05 -1.14
C ARG A 117 -3.03 10.94 -1.65
N VAL A 118 -2.56 9.71 -1.52
CA VAL A 118 -3.24 8.48 -1.91
C VAL A 118 -3.21 7.52 -0.72
N ASN A 119 -4.37 7.06 -0.29
CA ASN A 119 -4.49 6.05 0.76
C ASN A 119 -4.73 4.67 0.15
N VAL A 120 -3.77 3.76 0.30
CA VAL A 120 -3.83 2.38 -0.21
C VAL A 120 -4.26 1.37 0.85
N GLY A 121 -4.96 1.81 1.89
CA GLY A 121 -5.62 0.92 2.86
C GLY A 121 -6.56 -0.06 2.15
N VAL A 122 -6.48 -1.34 2.50
CA VAL A 122 -7.15 -2.43 1.76
C VAL A 122 -8.66 -2.28 1.69
N GLU A 123 -9.26 -1.66 2.70
CA GLU A 123 -10.70 -1.37 2.77
C GLU A 123 -11.12 -0.41 1.65
N LEU A 124 -10.27 0.59 1.35
CA LEU A 124 -10.53 1.61 0.33
C LEU A 124 -10.28 1.09 -1.10
N LEU A 125 -9.56 -0.03 -1.24
CA LEU A 125 -9.22 -0.63 -2.54
C LEU A 125 -10.11 -1.81 -2.92
N GLY A 126 -11.11 -2.15 -2.11
CA GLY A 126 -11.93 -3.33 -2.31
C GLY A 126 -11.17 -4.65 -2.06
N TYR A 127 -10.15 -4.61 -1.20
CA TYR A 127 -9.27 -5.74 -0.85
C TYR A 127 -8.46 -6.31 -2.01
N GLU A 128 -8.11 -5.47 -2.98
CA GLU A 128 -7.27 -5.84 -4.12
C GLU A 128 -6.17 -4.81 -4.36
N PRO A 129 -4.95 -5.24 -4.74
CA PRO A 129 -3.90 -4.34 -5.18
C PRO A 129 -4.34 -3.42 -6.32
N LEU A 130 -3.90 -2.17 -6.21
CA LEU A 130 -4.06 -1.14 -7.23
C LEU A 130 -2.83 -1.15 -8.15
N SER A 131 -3.04 -1.18 -9.47
CA SER A 131 -1.93 -1.08 -10.41
C SER A 131 -1.38 0.36 -10.46
N VAL A 132 -0.09 0.51 -10.76
CA VAL A 132 0.53 1.85 -10.92
C VAL A 132 -0.12 2.65 -12.06
N GLY A 133 -0.56 1.98 -13.13
CA GLY A 133 -1.26 2.62 -14.24
C GLY A 133 -2.61 3.21 -13.79
N GLU A 134 -3.41 2.41 -13.08
CA GLU A 134 -4.69 2.86 -12.55
C GLU A 134 -4.55 3.98 -11.50
N LEU A 135 -3.55 3.86 -10.62
CA LEU A 135 -3.18 4.93 -9.69
C LEU A 135 -2.90 6.24 -10.44
N PHE A 136 -2.08 6.17 -11.49
CA PHE A 136 -1.76 7.32 -12.30
C PHE A 136 -3.01 7.91 -12.97
N ASP A 137 -3.89 7.08 -13.52
CA ASP A 137 -5.11 7.54 -14.17
C ASP A 137 -6.02 8.32 -13.20
N HIS A 138 -6.18 7.85 -11.96
CA HIS A 138 -6.93 8.57 -10.92
C HIS A 138 -6.25 9.89 -10.55
N VAL A 139 -4.93 9.87 -10.34
CA VAL A 139 -4.13 11.07 -10.06
C VAL A 139 -4.21 12.09 -11.21
N ALA A 140 -4.22 11.63 -12.45
CA ALA A 140 -4.32 12.48 -13.64
C ALA A 140 -5.72 13.08 -13.82
N ALA A 141 -6.78 12.34 -13.47
CA ALA A 141 -8.15 12.84 -13.47
C ALA A 141 -8.36 13.97 -12.44
N GLY A 142 -7.65 13.92 -11.30
CA GLY A 142 -7.58 15.03 -10.35
C GLY A 142 -8.85 15.28 -9.53
N HIS A 143 -9.77 14.31 -9.48
CA HIS A 143 -10.97 14.37 -8.64
C HIS A 143 -10.75 13.59 -7.34
N GLY A 144 -11.20 14.13 -6.20
CA GLY A 144 -11.14 13.42 -4.93
C GLY A 144 -12.04 12.18 -4.93
N LEU A 145 -11.53 11.07 -4.39
CA LEU A 145 -12.23 9.78 -4.35
C LEU A 145 -12.16 9.21 -2.94
N ARG A 146 -13.32 8.96 -2.31
CA ARG A 146 -13.38 8.37 -0.97
C ARG A 146 -12.84 6.95 -0.93
N GLU A 147 -13.20 6.15 -1.92
CA GLU A 147 -12.77 4.77 -2.16
C GLU A 147 -12.46 4.57 -3.65
N ARG A 148 -11.75 3.49 -3.97
CA ARG A 148 -11.49 3.08 -5.35
C ARG A 148 -12.83 2.76 -6.05
N PRO A 149 -13.13 3.39 -7.20
CA PRO A 149 -14.38 3.16 -7.95
C PRO A 149 -14.57 1.75 -8.50
#